data_AF-A0A9R1UUR0-F1
#
_entry.id   AF-A0A9R1UUR0-F1
#
_cell.length_a   1.000
_cell.length_b   1.000
_cell.length_c   1.000
_cell.angle_alpha   90.00
_cell.angle_beta   90.00
_cell.angle_gamma   90.00
#
_symmetry.space_group_name_H-M   'P 1'
#
loop_
_entity.id
_entity.type
_entity.pdbx_description
1 polymer ?
#
loop_
_entity_poly.entity_id
_entity_poly.type
_entity_poly.pdbx_seq_one_letter_code
_entity_poly.pdbx_strand_id
1 'polypeptide(L)'
;MIGKRTDGTIFDSSFERGDPIEFELGTGQVIKGWDQGLLGMCVGEKCKLKIPSKLGYGDQGSPPTIPGGATLIFNTELVAVNDKGSDGGDTNNNSEL
;
A
#
# COMPACT_ATOMS: atom_id res chain seq x y z
N MET A 1 4.83 -1.06 5.03
CA MET A 1 5.19 -1.35 3.62
C MET A 1 6.64 -0.97 3.34
N ILE A 2 7.22 -1.45 2.23
CA ILE A 2 8.57 -1.07 1.78
C ILE A 2 8.53 -0.65 0.30
N GLY A 3 8.89 0.60 0.02
CA GLY A 3 9.05 1.18 -1.32
C GLY A 3 10.52 1.24 -1.74
N LYS A 4 10.81 0.66 -2.92
CA LYS A 4 12.16 0.61 -3.50
C LYS A 4 12.15 0.98 -4.98
N ARG A 5 13.24 1.56 -5.48
CA ARG A 5 13.48 1.70 -6.93
C ARG A 5 13.88 0.35 -7.53
N THR A 6 13.83 0.24 -8.85
CA THR A 6 14.26 -0.98 -9.58
C THR A 6 15.71 -1.38 -9.33
N ASP A 7 16.56 -0.42 -8.95
CA ASP A 7 17.95 -0.62 -8.55
C ASP A 7 18.11 -1.16 -7.11
N GLY A 8 17.01 -1.33 -6.37
CA GLY A 8 17.01 -1.83 -5.00
C GLY A 8 17.13 -0.75 -3.92
N THR A 9 17.42 0.50 -4.30
CA THR A 9 17.44 1.66 -3.37
C THR A 9 16.09 1.81 -2.67
N ILE A 10 16.07 1.75 -1.34
CA ILE A 10 14.88 1.97 -0.51
C ILE A 10 14.66 3.48 -0.36
N PHE A 11 13.42 3.95 -0.57
CA PHE A 11 13.06 5.36 -0.37
C PHE A 11 11.90 5.54 0.61
N ASP A 12 11.13 4.48 0.88
CA ASP A 12 10.03 4.51 1.83
C ASP A 12 9.96 3.17 2.59
N SER A 13 9.78 3.23 3.89
CA SER A 13 9.72 2.06 4.77
C SER A 13 8.85 2.36 5.98
N SER A 14 7.63 1.82 6.00
CA SER A 14 6.76 1.91 7.17
C SER A 14 7.23 0.99 8.30
N PHE A 15 8.02 -0.05 8.00
CA PHE A 15 8.64 -0.88 9.04
C PHE A 15 9.68 -0.10 9.85
N GLU A 16 10.40 0.82 9.22
CA GLU A 16 11.35 1.71 9.93
C GLU A 16 10.65 2.83 10.68
N ARG A 17 9.46 3.27 10.22
CA ARG A 17 8.66 4.29 10.92
C ARG A 17 7.84 3.74 12.08
N GLY A 18 7.56 2.43 12.13
CA GLY A 18 6.76 1.79 13.17
C GLY A 18 5.25 1.92 12.97
N ASP A 19 4.79 2.90 12.19
CA ASP A 19 3.38 3.17 11.94
C ASP A 19 2.93 2.83 10.51
N PRO A 20 1.76 2.21 10.31
CA PRO A 20 1.17 2.01 8.99
C PRO A 20 0.79 3.35 8.36
N ILE A 21 0.75 3.39 7.02
CA ILE A 21 0.30 4.57 6.29
C ILE A 21 -1.22 4.49 6.15
N GLU A 22 -1.92 5.50 6.66
CA GLU A 22 -3.37 5.65 6.56
C GLU A 22 -3.73 6.61 5.43
N PHE A 23 -4.61 6.20 4.53
CA PHE A 23 -5.13 7.04 3.45
C PHE A 23 -6.47 6.50 2.97
N GLU A 24 -7.27 7.37 2.33
CA GLU A 24 -8.52 6.96 1.69
C GLU A 24 -8.28 6.47 0.26
N LEU A 25 -8.74 5.25 -0.06
CA LEU A 25 -8.57 4.64 -1.37
C LEU A 25 -9.65 5.12 -2.34
N GLY A 26 -9.26 5.46 -3.57
CA GLY A 26 -10.19 5.84 -4.64
C GLY A 26 -10.46 7.34 -4.74
N THR A 27 -9.84 8.15 -3.88
CA THR A 27 -10.03 9.61 -3.84
C THR A 27 -8.86 10.40 -4.41
N GLY A 28 -7.81 9.70 -4.87
CA GLY A 28 -6.63 10.35 -5.46
C GLY A 28 -5.74 11.05 -4.44
N GLN A 29 -5.86 10.73 -3.15
CA GLN A 29 -4.94 11.22 -2.11
C GLN A 29 -3.52 10.64 -2.24
N VAL A 30 -3.40 9.48 -2.87
CA VAL A 30 -2.12 8.80 -3.12
C VAL A 30 -1.83 8.73 -4.61
N ILE A 31 -0.62 8.29 -4.97
CA ILE A 31 -0.26 8.07 -6.37
C ILE A 31 -1.24 7.10 -7.04
N LYS A 32 -1.55 7.35 -8.32
CA LYS A 32 -2.55 6.56 -9.07
C LYS A 32 -2.29 5.06 -9.04
N GLY A 33 -1.02 4.64 -9.02
CA GLY A 33 -0.66 3.23 -8.94
C GLY A 33 -1.04 2.56 -7.61
N TRP A 34 -1.14 3.30 -6.50
CA TRP A 34 -1.69 2.77 -5.25
C TRP A 34 -3.21 2.73 -5.29
N ASP A 35 -3.81 3.83 -5.74
CA ASP A 35 -5.27 3.97 -5.85
C ASP A 35 -5.89 2.84 -6.68
N GLN A 36 -5.22 2.46 -7.77
CA GLN A 36 -5.62 1.34 -8.63
C GLN A 36 -5.10 -0.01 -8.16
N GLY A 37 -3.87 -0.07 -7.63
CA GLY A 37 -3.18 -1.32 -7.33
C GLY A 37 -3.61 -1.99 -6.02
N LEU A 38 -4.19 -1.23 -5.10
CA LEU A 38 -4.67 -1.72 -3.81
C LEU A 38 -6.18 -1.97 -3.80
N LEU A 39 -6.87 -1.64 -4.90
CA LEU A 39 -8.30 -1.87 -5.03
C LEU A 39 -8.60 -3.37 -5.00
N GLY A 40 -9.49 -3.78 -4.08
CA GLY A 40 -9.93 -5.16 -3.94
C GLY A 40 -9.02 -6.06 -3.10
N MET A 41 -7.98 -5.52 -2.44
CA MET A 41 -7.21 -6.27 -1.46
C MET A 41 -8.03 -6.60 -0.22
N CYS A 42 -7.81 -7.80 0.33
CA CYS A 42 -8.36 -8.20 1.62
C CYS A 42 -7.44 -7.76 2.78
N VAL A 43 -8.01 -7.51 3.96
CA VAL A 43 -7.20 -7.21 5.15
C VAL A 43 -6.37 -8.44 5.53
N GLY A 44 -5.07 -8.23 5.76
CA GLY A 44 -4.02 -9.24 5.93
C GLY A 44 -3.31 -9.63 4.62
N GLU A 45 -3.81 -9.20 3.47
CA GLU A 45 -3.22 -9.54 2.18
C GLU A 45 -1.93 -8.75 1.91
N LYS A 46 -0.95 -9.44 1.32
CA LYS A 46 0.33 -8.86 0.89
C LYS A 46 0.38 -8.78 -0.62
N CYS A 47 0.62 -7.58 -1.15
CA CYS A 47 0.71 -7.35 -2.58
C CYS A 47 2.05 -6.70 -2.95
N LYS A 48 2.51 -6.97 -4.17
CA LYS A 48 3.69 -6.34 -4.76
C LYS A 48 3.29 -5.48 -5.95
N LEU A 49 3.37 -4.17 -5.79
CA LEU A 49 3.04 -3.21 -6.85
C LEU A 49 4.30 -2.78 -7.59
N LYS A 50 4.28 -2.89 -8.92
CA LYS A 50 5.29 -2.29 -9.81
C LYS A 50 4.66 -1.10 -10.52
N ILE A 51 5.03 0.11 -10.11
CA ILE A 51 4.38 1.34 -10.52
C ILE A 51 5.32 2.11 -11.45
N PRO A 52 5.03 2.20 -12.75
CA PRO A 52 5.80 3.04 -13.67
C PRO A 52 5.62 4.52 -13.30
N SER A 53 6.59 5.36 -13.67
CA SER A 53 6.61 6.79 -13.33
C SER A 53 5.30 7.51 -13.62
N LYS A 54 4.66 7.22 -14.76
CA LYS A 54 3.36 7.79 -15.16
C LYS A 54 2.19 7.56 -14.17
N LEU A 55 2.29 6.52 -13.34
CA LEU A 55 1.32 6.19 -12.28
C LEU A 55 1.88 6.53 -10.88
N GLY A 56 3.12 7.00 -10.80
CA GLY A 56 3.81 7.45 -9.60
C GLY A 56 4.05 8.95 -9.63
N TYR A 57 5.32 9.37 -9.59
CA TYR A 57 5.74 10.78 -9.49
C TYR A 57 6.08 11.43 -10.85
N GLY A 58 5.79 10.77 -11.97
CA GLY A 58 6.04 11.30 -13.31
C GLY A 58 7.50 11.65 -13.59
N ASP A 59 7.71 12.56 -14.53
CA ASP A 59 9.05 13.06 -14.91
C ASP A 59 9.63 14.05 -13.90
N GLN A 60 8.81 14.58 -13.00
CA GLN A 60 9.26 15.48 -11.93
C GLN A 60 9.92 14.71 -10.77
N GLY A 61 9.45 13.48 -10.49
CA GLY A 61 9.91 12.73 -9.34
C GLY A 61 9.45 13.37 -8.02
N SER A 62 10.14 13.02 -6.94
CA SER A 62 10.00 13.63 -5.61
C SER A 62 11.39 13.81 -5.03
N PRO A 63 12.09 14.91 -5.37
CA PRO A 63 13.43 15.17 -4.87
C PRO A 63 13.43 15.30 -3.33
N PRO A 64 14.51 14.88 -2.65
CA PRO A 64 15.75 14.33 -3.20
C PRO A 64 15.74 12.81 -3.45
N THR A 65 14.69 12.10 -3.04
CA THR A 65 14.72 10.62 -2.91
C THR A 65 14.26 9.89 -4.16
N ILE A 66 13.33 10.46 -4.92
CA ILE A 66 12.74 9.84 -6.11
C ILE A 66 13.10 10.68 -7.34
N PRO A 67 13.95 10.18 -8.25
CA PRO A 67 14.24 10.89 -9.48
C PRO A 67 13.04 10.87 -10.42
N GLY A 68 12.98 11.85 -11.32
CA GLY A 68 12.05 11.86 -12.43
C GLY A 68 12.15 10.59 -13.28
N GLY A 69 11.00 10.09 -13.76
CA GLY A 69 10.95 8.89 -14.61
C GLY A 69 11.17 7.56 -13.87
N ALA A 70 11.32 7.57 -12.55
CA ALA A 70 11.55 6.36 -11.78
C ALA A 70 10.36 5.39 -11.81
N THR A 71 10.66 4.10 -11.97
CA THR A 71 9.72 3.01 -11.66
C THR A 71 9.90 2.60 -10.20
N LEU A 72 8.79 2.47 -9.48
CA LEU A 72 8.75 2.14 -8.07
C LEU A 72 8.24 0.71 -7.88
N ILE A 73 8.79 0.02 -6.90
CA ILE A 73 8.37 -1.31 -6.47
C ILE A 73 8.00 -1.22 -5.00
N PHE A 74 6.74 -1.51 -4.69
CA PHE A 74 6.24 -1.53 -3.32
C PHE A 74 5.86 -2.95 -2.92
N ASN A 75 6.25 -3.34 -1.71
CA ASN A 75 5.68 -4.51 -1.04
C ASN A 75 4.79 -3.99 0.08
N THR A 76 3.49 -4.18 -0.07
CA THR A 76 2.44 -3.65 0.79
C THR A 76 1.73 -4.79 1.50
N GLU A 77 1.21 -4.48 2.68
CA GLU A 77 0.35 -5.35 3.48
C GLU A 77 -0.83 -4.49 3.93
N LEU A 78 -2.06 -4.94 3.65
CA LEU A 78 -3.25 -4.22 4.08
C LEU A 78 -3.55 -4.62 5.53
N VAL A 79 -3.30 -3.73 6.48
CA VAL A 79 -3.42 -4.05 7.91
C VAL A 79 -4.83 -3.87 8.46
N ALA A 80 -5.61 -2.93 7.92
CA ALA A 80 -6.98 -2.65 8.34
C ALA A 80 -7.74 -1.86 7.25
N VAL A 81 -9.08 -1.92 7.27
CA VAL A 81 -9.97 -1.01 6.54
C VAL A 81 -11.02 -0.49 7.51
N ASN A 82 -11.18 0.84 7.62
CA ASN A 82 -12.17 1.48 8.51
C ASN A 82 -12.11 0.98 9.97
N ASP A 83 -10.91 0.77 10.52
CA ASP A 83 -10.66 0.19 11.85
C ASP A 83 -11.15 -1.27 12.05
N LYS A 84 -11.76 -1.89 11.04
CA LYS A 84 -11.97 -3.35 11.04
C LYS A 84 -10.68 -4.04 10.59
N GLY A 85 -9.79 -4.30 11.55
CA GLY A 85 -8.80 -5.36 11.41
C GLY A 85 -9.50 -6.69 11.17
N SER A 86 -8.91 -7.59 10.37
CA SER A 86 -9.42 -8.94 10.12
C SER A 86 -9.56 -9.72 11.42
N ASP A 87 -10.72 -9.61 12.06
CA ASP A 87 -11.21 -10.54 13.05
C ASP A 87 -11.81 -11.73 12.28
N GLY A 88 -11.23 -12.91 12.47
CA GLY A 88 -11.77 -14.16 11.97
C GLY A 88 -13.10 -14.45 12.67
N GLY A 89 -14.20 -14.03 12.04
CA GLY A 89 -15.56 -14.29 12.50
C GLY A 89 -16.01 -15.71 12.17
N ASP A 90 -15.54 -16.71 12.93
CA ASP A 90 -16.25 -17.97 13.10
C ASP A 90 -17.48 -17.71 13.99
N THR A 91 -18.63 -17.38 13.38
CA THR A 91 -19.91 -17.29 14.09
C THR A 91 -20.56 -18.66 14.20
N ASN A 92 -20.15 -19.44 15.20
CA ASN A 92 -20.85 -20.66 15.62
C ASN A 92 -22.03 -20.26 16.53
N ASN A 93 -23.16 -19.87 15.95
CA ASN A 93 -24.42 -19.76 16.69
C ASN A 93 -25.03 -21.16 16.83
N ASN A 94 -24.64 -21.91 17.87
CA ASN A 94 -25.49 -23.00 18.37
C ASN A 94 -26.49 -22.43 19.39
N SER A 95 -27.75 -22.36 18.96
CA SER A 95 -28.88 -22.28 19.88
C SER A 95 -28.88 -23.51 20.77
N GLU A 96 -29.11 -23.34 22.07
CA GLU A 96 -29.83 -24.30 22.90
C GLU A 96 -30.35 -23.60 24.18
N LEU A 97 -31.69 -23.51 24.21
CA LEU A 97 -32.68 -23.36 25.31
C LEU A 97 -32.26 -22.84 26.69
#